data_AF-A0A2V8V5J1-F1
#
_entry.id   AF-A0A2V8V5J1-F1
#
_cell.length_a   1.000
_cell.length_b   1.000
_cell.length_c   1.000
_cell.angle_alpha   90.00
_cell.angle_beta   90.00
_cell.angle_gamma   90.00
#
_symmetry.space_group_name_H-M   'P 1'
#
loop_
_entity.id
_entity.type
_entity.pdbx_description
1 polymer ?
#
loop_
_entity_poly.entity_id
_entity_poly.type
_entity_poly.pdbx_seq_one_letter_code
_entity_poly.pdbx_strand_id
1 'polypeptide(L)'
;MVVVVLRPETGWKFWAVINYGWESVKFYKKWAGAPASDRSEWQGPELDPLSEQTPYAPALLNLFKWVLQSPGYVERLKKHYQLFRAAVDEEYAKRNPTLRFPEFPRRVR
;
A
#
# COMPACT_ATOMS: atom_id res chain seq x y z
N MET A 1 -0.07 -0.53 -0.79
CA MET A 1 1.22 -0.22 -0.13
C MET A 1 1.69 -1.47 0.58
N VAL A 2 3.00 -1.69 0.64
CA VAL A 2 3.58 -2.80 1.41
C VAL A 2 4.07 -2.27 2.75
N VAL A 3 3.73 -2.97 3.82
CA VAL A 3 4.26 -2.75 5.17
C VAL A 3 5.10 -3.98 5.55
N VAL A 4 6.36 -3.74 5.87
CA VAL A 4 7.28 -4.79 6.31
C VAL A 4 7.51 -4.65 7.81
N VAL A 5 7.33 -5.74 8.55
CA VAL A 5 7.66 -5.77 9.97
C VAL A 5 9.08 -6.26 10.16
N LEU A 6 9.90 -5.40 10.76
CA LEU A 6 11.30 -5.66 11.08
C LEU A 6 11.50 -5.73 12.59
N ARG A 7 12.55 -6.44 13.00
CA ARG A 7 13.10 -6.38 14.36
C ARG A 7 14.52 -5.82 14.26
N PRO A 8 14.85 -4.70 14.94
CA PRO A 8 16.14 -4.02 14.79
C PRO A 8 17.34 -4.96 14.98
N GLU A 9 17.24 -5.90 15.93
CA GLU A 9 18.34 -6.81 16.29
C GLU A 9 18.57 -7.92 15.25
N THR A 10 17.67 -8.09 14.28
CA THR A 10 17.75 -9.16 13.26
C THR A 10 18.04 -8.66 11.85
N GLY A 11 18.32 -7.37 11.70
CA GLY A 11 18.58 -6.76 10.39
C GLY A 11 17.42 -6.95 9.41
N TRP A 12 17.73 -7.31 8.17
CA TRP A 12 16.78 -7.44 7.05
C TRP A 12 15.96 -8.73 7.04
N LYS A 13 15.66 -9.27 8.23
CA LYS A 13 14.71 -10.38 8.36
C LYS A 13 13.29 -9.83 8.41
N PHE A 14 12.45 -10.25 7.46
CA PHE A 14 11.04 -9.90 7.44
C PHE A 14 10.25 -10.83 8.36
N TRP A 15 9.51 -10.25 9.30
CA TRP A 15 8.68 -11.00 10.24
C TRP A 15 7.25 -11.16 9.75
N ALA A 16 6.78 -10.16 8.99
CA ALA A 16 5.56 -10.21 8.23
C ALA A 16 5.67 -9.24 7.06
N VAL A 17 5.08 -9.61 5.92
CA VAL A 17 4.85 -8.69 4.80
C VAL A 17 3.34 -8.52 4.65
N ILE A 18 2.88 -7.28 4.81
CA ILE A 18 1.47 -6.93 4.82
C ILE A 18 1.17 -6.02 3.63
N ASN A 19 0.27 -6.46 2.77
CA ASN A 19 -0.36 -5.62 1.78
C ASN A 19 -1.45 -4.77 2.46
N TYR A 20 -1.45 -3.46 2.19
CA TYR A 20 -2.48 -2.55 2.67
C TYR A 20 -3.03 -1.71 1.53
N GLY A 21 -4.31 -1.95 1.20
CA GLY A 21 -5.08 -1.10 0.30
C GLY A 21 -6.11 -0.26 1.06
N TRP A 22 -5.98 1.06 0.99
CA TRP A 22 -6.91 1.99 1.65
C TRP A 22 -8.05 2.48 0.73
N GLU A 23 -8.00 2.14 -0.56
CA GLU A 23 -9.03 2.54 -1.51
C GLU A 23 -10.22 1.58 -1.49
N SER A 24 -11.32 2.02 -2.10
CA SER A 24 -12.50 1.17 -2.23
C SER A 24 -12.30 0.06 -3.26
N VAL A 25 -12.99 -1.07 -3.10
CA VAL A 25 -13.02 -2.14 -4.11
C VAL A 25 -13.41 -1.60 -5.49
N LYS A 26 -14.32 -0.62 -5.57
CA LYS A 26 -14.70 0.06 -6.83
C LYS A 26 -13.50 0.73 -7.50
N PHE A 27 -12.65 1.40 -6.72
CA PHE A 27 -11.42 2.00 -7.24
C PHE A 27 -10.49 0.91 -7.79
N TYR A 28 -10.25 -0.15 -7.02
CA TYR A 28 -9.34 -1.22 -7.42
C TYR A 28 -9.82 -1.99 -8.66
N LYS A 29 -11.14 -2.23 -8.79
CA LYS A 29 -11.74 -2.80 -10.00
C LYS A 29 -11.50 -1.94 -11.24
N LYS A 30 -11.66 -0.61 -11.11
CA LYS A 30 -11.36 0.33 -12.21
C LYS A 30 -9.87 0.34 -12.54
N TRP A 31 -9.01 0.35 -11.52
CA TRP A 31 -7.56 0.41 -11.68
C TRP A 31 -6.98 -0.82 -12.37
N ALA A 32 -7.55 -2.02 -12.14
CA ALA A 32 -7.10 -3.27 -12.76
C ALA A 32 -7.42 -3.40 -14.28
N GLY A 33 -8.26 -2.54 -14.86
CA GLY A 33 -8.43 -2.42 -16.31
C GLY A 33 -9.22 -3.51 -17.05
N ALA A 34 -9.79 -4.52 -16.38
CA ALA A 34 -10.55 -5.64 -16.99
C ALA A 34 -11.60 -6.20 -15.99
N PRO A 35 -12.59 -7.03 -16.38
CA PRO A 35 -13.58 -7.55 -15.44
C PRO A 35 -12.90 -8.56 -14.51
N ALA A 36 -12.35 -8.01 -13.43
CA ALA A 36 -11.65 -8.78 -12.43
C ALA A 36 -12.62 -9.69 -11.69
N SER A 37 -12.12 -10.86 -11.28
CA SER A 37 -12.58 -11.60 -10.11
C SER A 37 -12.88 -10.66 -8.93
N ASP A 38 -13.55 -11.16 -7.89
CA ASP A 38 -13.66 -10.36 -6.66
C ASP A 38 -12.26 -9.85 -6.26
N ARG A 39 -12.17 -8.54 -5.99
CA ARG A 39 -10.95 -7.80 -5.62
C ARG A 39 -11.08 -7.28 -4.19
N SER A 40 -11.90 -7.97 -3.41
CA SER A 40 -12.17 -7.64 -2.03
C SER A 40 -10.91 -7.78 -1.18
N GLU A 41 -10.00 -8.68 -1.56
CA GLU A 41 -8.70 -8.92 -0.93
C GLU A 41 -7.74 -7.74 -1.05
N TRP A 42 -7.90 -6.88 -2.08
CA TRP A 42 -7.07 -5.68 -2.21
C TRP A 42 -7.49 -4.55 -1.28
N GLN A 43 -8.69 -4.63 -0.69
CA GLN A 43 -9.15 -3.66 0.28
C GLN A 43 -8.80 -4.10 1.70
N GLY A 44 -8.12 -3.21 2.42
CA GLY A 44 -7.73 -3.42 3.80
C GLY A 44 -6.35 -4.08 3.93
N PRO A 45 -5.99 -4.46 5.17
CA PRO A 45 -4.73 -5.13 5.46
C PRO A 45 -4.83 -6.65 5.28
N GLU A 46 -3.91 -7.22 4.52
CA GLU A 46 -3.79 -8.66 4.26
C GLU A 46 -2.32 -9.09 4.32
N LEU A 47 -2.03 -10.34 4.70
CA LEU A 47 -0.69 -10.89 4.52
C LEU A 47 -0.42 -11.05 3.02
N ASP A 48 0.76 -10.65 2.58
CA ASP A 48 1.14 -10.82 1.19
C ASP A 48 1.25 -12.31 0.83
N PRO A 49 0.41 -12.82 -0.09
CA PRO A 49 0.38 -14.24 -0.44
C PRO A 49 1.64 -14.70 -1.21
N LEU A 50 2.42 -13.76 -1.76
CA LEU A 50 3.63 -14.07 -2.51
C LEU A 50 4.90 -13.98 -1.65
N SER A 51 4.78 -13.54 -0.40
CA SER A 51 5.90 -13.37 0.51
C SER A 51 6.00 -14.52 1.51
N GLU A 52 7.23 -14.88 1.89
CA GLU A 52 7.46 -15.77 3.03
C GLU A 52 6.97 -15.11 4.33
N GLN A 53 6.20 -15.86 5.12
CA GLN A 53 5.63 -15.38 6.38
C GLN A 53 6.19 -16.18 7.54
N THR A 54 6.48 -15.51 8.65
CA THR A 54 6.85 -16.21 9.88
C THR A 54 5.60 -16.72 10.62
N PRO A 55 5.74 -17.65 11.58
CA PRO A 55 4.62 -18.06 12.45
C PRO A 55 3.96 -16.90 13.23
N TYR A 56 4.66 -15.76 13.36
CA TYR A 56 4.15 -14.57 14.04
C TYR A 56 3.32 -13.66 13.14
N ALA A 57 3.32 -13.88 11.82
CA ALA A 57 2.66 -13.00 10.87
C ALA A 57 1.16 -12.77 11.15
N PRO A 58 0.35 -13.78 11.56
CA PRO A 58 -1.04 -13.53 11.93
C PRO A 58 -1.21 -12.58 13.11
N ALA A 59 -0.36 -12.71 14.14
CA ALA A 59 -0.39 -11.81 15.31
C ALA A 59 0.03 -10.39 14.93
N LEU A 60 1.04 -10.24 14.07
CA LEU A 60 1.49 -8.94 13.55
C LEU A 60 0.44 -8.27 12.66
N LEU A 61 -0.28 -9.03 11.83
CA LEU A 61 -1.42 -8.52 11.07
C LEU A 61 -2.52 -7.99 12.00
N ASN A 62 -2.84 -8.72 13.07
CA ASN A 62 -3.83 -8.27 14.06
C ASN A 62 -3.39 -7.01 14.79
N LEU A 63 -2.11 -6.91 15.15
CA LEU A 63 -1.54 -5.68 15.71
C LEU A 63 -1.68 -4.52 14.72
N PHE A 64 -1.38 -4.73 13.44
CA PHE A 64 -1.53 -3.70 12.42
C PHE A 64 -2.98 -3.26 12.27
N LYS A 65 -3.94 -4.21 12.22
CA LYS A 65 -5.38 -3.92 12.23
C LYS A 65 -5.81 -3.08 13.42
N TRP A 66 -5.27 -3.37 14.61
CA TRP A 66 -5.51 -2.57 15.81
C TRP A 66 -4.94 -1.16 15.69
N VAL A 67 -3.71 -0.98 15.20
CA VAL A 67 -3.11 0.35 14.96
C VAL A 67 -3.93 1.19 13.98
N LEU A 68 -4.54 0.58 12.96
CA LEU A 68 -5.40 1.27 12.00
C LEU A 68 -6.66 1.90 12.65
N GLN A 69 -7.05 1.46 13.86
CA GLN A 69 -8.17 2.04 14.61
C GLN A 69 -7.81 3.41 15.23
N SER A 70 -6.52 3.75 15.33
CA SER A 70 -6.08 5.04 15.84
C SER A 70 -6.60 6.19 14.95
N PRO A 71 -7.22 7.22 15.55
CA PRO A 71 -7.59 8.43 14.82
C PRO A 71 -6.39 9.01 14.06
N GLY A 72 -6.55 9.20 12.75
CA GLY A 72 -5.54 9.81 11.89
C GLY A 72 -4.33 8.95 11.49
N TYR A 73 -4.22 7.68 11.92
CA TYR A 73 -3.10 6.83 11.49
C TYR A 73 -3.14 6.55 9.97
N VAL A 74 -4.32 6.21 9.46
CA VAL A 74 -4.55 6.03 8.01
C VAL A 74 -4.20 7.29 7.22
N GLU A 75 -4.55 8.47 7.73
CA GLU A 75 -4.23 9.73 7.07
C GLU A 75 -2.73 10.03 7.04
N ARG A 76 -1.99 9.66 8.10
CA ARG A 76 -0.53 9.74 8.08
C ARG A 76 0.08 8.81 7.03
N LEU A 77 -0.41 7.58 6.90
CA LEU A 77 0.03 6.65 5.87
C LEU A 77 -0.22 7.20 4.45
N LYS A 78 -1.43 7.72 4.20
CA LYS A 78 -1.77 8.34 2.91
C LYS A 78 -0.87 9.53 2.59
N LYS A 79 -0.62 10.43 3.56
CA LYS A 79 0.28 11.57 3.39
C LYS A 79 1.70 11.13 3.03
N HIS A 80 2.24 10.12 3.73
CA HIS A 80 3.57 9.60 3.44
C HIS A 80 3.65 9.02 2.02
N TYR A 81 2.64 8.25 1.62
CA TYR A 81 2.55 7.73 0.25
C TYR A 81 2.46 8.85 -0.80
N GLN A 82 1.70 9.91 -0.54
CA GLN A 82 1.60 11.06 -1.45
C GLN A 82 2.95 11.76 -1.64
N LEU A 83 3.72 11.95 -0.57
CA LEU A 83 5.08 12.51 -0.65
C LEU A 83 6.00 11.62 -1.51
N PHE A 84 5.95 10.30 -1.31
CA PHE A 84 6.69 9.36 -2.12
C PHE A 84 6.28 9.42 -3.60
N ARG A 85 4.97 9.43 -3.89
CA ARG A 85 4.46 9.54 -5.27
C ARG A 85 4.88 10.83 -5.94
N ALA A 86 4.80 11.96 -5.24
CA ALA A 86 5.25 13.23 -5.77
C ALA A 86 6.72 13.19 -6.20
N ALA A 87 7.60 12.62 -5.36
CA ALA A 87 9.01 12.46 -5.69
C ALA A 87 9.25 11.55 -6.90
N VAL A 88 8.54 10.42 -6.99
CA VAL A 88 8.61 9.49 -8.13
C VAL A 88 8.13 10.16 -9.43
N ASP A 89 7.00 10.87 -9.36
CA ASP A 89 6.39 11.52 -10.53
C ASP A 89 7.28 12.68 -11.03
N GLU A 90 7.89 13.45 -10.12
CA GLU A 90 8.87 14.49 -10.47
C GLU A 90 10.11 13.91 -11.16
N GLU A 91 10.70 12.86 -10.59
CA GLU A 91 11.87 12.19 -11.18
C GLU A 91 11.53 11.58 -12.55
N TYR A 92 10.33 11.00 -12.70
CA TYR A 92 9.89 10.48 -13.99
C TYR A 92 9.73 11.60 -15.03
N ALA A 93 9.11 12.72 -14.66
CA ALA A 93 8.92 13.86 -15.56
C ALA A 93 10.25 14.44 -16.04
N LYS A 94 11.27 14.50 -15.15
CA LYS A 94 12.64 14.89 -15.53
C LYS A 94 13.26 13.94 -16.55
N ARG A 95 13.04 12.63 -16.41
CA ARG A 95 13.59 11.60 -17.30
C ARG A 95 12.83 11.47 -18.63
N ASN A 96 11.54 11.81 -18.66
CA ASN A 96 10.67 11.62 -19.82
C ASN A 96 9.86 12.90 -20.14
N PRO A 97 10.51 14.01 -20.54
CA PRO A 97 9.86 15.31 -20.67
C PRO A 97 8.78 15.37 -21.77
N THR A 98 8.78 14.41 -22.69
CA THR A 98 7.84 14.34 -23.83
C THR A 98 6.65 13.39 -23.61
N LEU A 99 6.67 12.55 -22.56
CA LEU A 99 5.56 11.64 -22.27
C LEU A 99 4.51 12.33 -21.39
N ARG A 100 3.32 12.57 -21.95
CA ARG A 100 2.14 12.95 -21.16
C ARG A 100 1.45 11.69 -20.63
N PHE A 101 1.51 11.44 -19.33
CA PHE A 101 0.63 10.45 -18.73
C PHE A 101 -0.84 10.87 -18.85
N PRO A 102 -1.78 9.93 -18.93
CA PRO A 102 -3.17 10.24 -18.60
C PRO A 102 -3.21 10.75 -17.16
N GLU A 103 -3.89 11.88 -16.95
CA GLU A 103 -4.09 12.43 -15.61
C GLU A 103 -4.74 11.37 -14.72
N PHE A 104 -3.98 10.82 -13.77
CA PHE A 104 -4.61 10.17 -12.64
C PHE A 104 -5.31 11.26 -11.85
N PRO A 105 -6.65 11.18 -11.64
CA PRO A 105 -7.35 12.19 -10.91
C PRO A 105 -6.72 12.29 -9.51
N ARG A 106 -5.98 13.38 -9.27
CA ARG A 106 -5.58 13.80 -7.93
C ARG A 106 -6.89 13.99 -7.18
N ARG A 107 -7.26 13.04 -6.32
CA ARG A 107 -8.49 13.18 -5.55
C ARG A 107 -8.35 14.42 -4.66
N VAL A 108 -9.18 15.41 -4.99
CA VAL A 108 -9.54 16.51 -4.11
C VAL A 108 -10.45 15.92 -3.03
N ARG A 109 -9.94 15.96 -1.79
CA ARG A 109 -10.61 15.79 -0.49
C ARG A 109 -11.39 14.50 -0.23
#